data_AF-A0A9D3W429-F1
#
_entry.id   AF-A0A9D3W429-F1
#
_cell.length_a   1.000
_cell.length_b   1.000
_cell.length_c   1.000
_cell.angle_alpha   90.00
_cell.angle_beta   90.00
_cell.angle_gamma   90.00
#
_symmetry.space_group_name_H-M   'P 1'
#
loop_
_entity.id
_entity.type
_entity.pdbx_description
1 polymer ?
#
loop_
_entity_poly.entity_id
_entity_poly.type
_entity_poly.pdbx_seq_one_letter_code
_entity_poly.pdbx_strand_id
1 'polypeptide(L)'
;MIPEGVLYRCSDFDWVPLLGIWGAVGYAPLLVLRQYQLRAREISNAWNQTYKLKGLATNSLTTPDYDQWRGQRINDNIPITNQENALPLEEHLRVIPSELEIIKRDFEKKSIEFGKKIEQLKEEKMKLVLDVDIHRLEAEKLKNGKNKAEEDLNGQRTYYQKLSTSMRTAGLEKTSEQWRREVRREKSKVVEGEKKLQDAQTQEVALRKSLLENQDEKEKLRARVTDLEKSLRHYWSRNSLVELKASLNRIEGLEKNIVELETVLQNSKTRVGILEANNEH
;
A
#
# COMPACT_ATOMS: atom_id res chain seq x y z
N MET A 1 35.93 15.91 3.25
CA MET A 1 36.99 16.72 2.65
C MET A 1 36.76 18.16 3.09
N ILE A 2 37.62 18.67 3.96
CA ILE A 2 37.57 20.05 4.48
C ILE A 2 38.25 20.94 3.43
N PRO A 3 37.65 22.05 2.97
CA PRO A 3 38.34 22.91 2.02
C PRO A 3 39.44 23.68 2.75
N GLU A 4 40.70 23.39 2.39
CA GLU A 4 41.88 24.15 2.83
C GLU A 4 41.76 25.59 2.31
N GLY A 5 41.55 26.54 3.23
CA GLY A 5 41.50 27.97 2.91
C GLY A 5 42.89 28.48 2.54
N VAL A 6 43.01 29.12 1.37
CA VAL A 6 44.25 29.76 0.91
C VAL A 6 44.50 31.01 1.76
N LEU A 7 45.57 31.00 2.55
CA LEU A 7 46.03 32.15 3.33
C LEU A 7 46.96 33.02 2.47
N TYR A 8 46.65 34.32 2.37
CA TYR A 8 47.45 35.27 1.59
C TYR A 8 48.11 36.29 2.53
N ARG A 9 49.43 36.50 2.38
CA ARG A 9 50.21 37.48 3.14
C ARG A 9 50.57 38.66 2.24
N CYS A 10 50.15 39.87 2.62
CA CYS A 10 50.53 41.11 1.97
C CYS A 10 51.37 41.97 2.93
N SER A 11 52.70 41.85 2.83
CA SER A 11 53.70 42.54 3.65
C SER A 11 53.55 42.35 5.18
N ASP A 12 53.46 43.43 5.95
CA ASP A 12 53.74 43.48 7.40
C ASP A 12 52.51 43.29 8.31
N PHE A 13 51.47 42.59 7.85
CA PHE A 13 50.29 42.27 8.66
C PHE A 13 49.99 40.75 8.71
N ASP A 14 49.30 40.34 9.78
CA ASP A 14 48.92 38.95 10.07
C ASP A 14 47.99 38.34 9.01
N TRP A 15 48.08 37.00 8.88
CA TRP A 15 47.42 36.19 7.85
C TRP A 15 45.88 36.33 7.86
N VAL A 16 45.28 36.65 6.70
CA VAL A 16 43.82 36.75 6.53
C VAL A 16 43.30 35.57 5.66
N PRO A 17 42.29 34.80 6.09
CA PRO A 17 41.72 33.71 5.30
C PRO A 17 40.85 34.25 4.15
N LEU A 18 41.13 33.84 2.91
CA LEU A 18 40.26 34.14 1.77
C LEU A 18 39.08 33.15 1.73
N LEU A 19 37.87 33.66 2.01
CA LEU A 19 36.65 32.87 2.04
C LEU A 19 36.13 32.60 0.62
N GLY A 20 36.62 31.52 0.00
CA GLY A 20 36.05 30.89 -1.21
C GLY A 20 36.05 31.71 -2.52
N ILE A 21 35.56 31.08 -3.59
CA ILE A 21 35.56 31.57 -5.00
C ILE A 21 34.84 32.93 -5.18
N TRP A 22 34.02 33.34 -4.20
CA TRP A 22 33.30 34.62 -4.21
C TRP A 22 33.99 35.74 -3.43
N GLY A 23 35.06 35.44 -2.66
CA GLY A 23 35.82 36.44 -1.92
C GLY A 23 36.55 37.43 -2.84
N ALA A 24 37.15 36.95 -3.93
CA ALA A 24 37.99 37.77 -4.82
C ALA A 24 37.22 38.90 -5.54
N VAL A 25 35.93 38.69 -5.86
CA VAL A 25 35.11 39.70 -6.56
C VAL A 25 34.70 40.84 -5.61
N GLY A 26 34.53 40.55 -4.32
CA GLY A 26 34.17 41.55 -3.31
C GLY A 26 35.31 42.53 -2.97
N TYR A 27 36.57 42.10 -3.08
CA TYR A 27 37.71 42.95 -2.72
C TYR A 27 38.24 43.83 -3.87
N ALA A 28 37.89 43.55 -5.13
CA ALA A 28 38.37 44.33 -6.26
C ALA A 28 38.05 45.84 -6.16
N PRO A 29 36.82 46.27 -5.78
CA PRO A 29 36.53 47.69 -5.56
C PRO A 29 37.33 48.30 -4.40
N LEU A 30 37.55 47.54 -3.32
CA LEU A 30 38.33 47.99 -2.16
C LEU A 30 39.81 48.16 -2.49
N LEU A 31 40.37 47.27 -3.31
CA LEU A 31 41.75 47.35 -3.79
C LEU A 31 41.94 48.55 -4.74
N VAL A 32 40.98 48.80 -5.64
CA VAL A 32 41.00 49.97 -6.53
C VAL A 32 40.89 51.28 -5.73
N LEU A 33 40.02 51.34 -4.72
CA LEU A 33 39.88 52.50 -3.85
C LEU A 33 41.17 52.76 -3.05
N ARG A 34 41.80 51.71 -2.52
CA ARG A 34 43.07 51.81 -1.79
C ARG A 34 44.22 52.27 -2.70
N GLN A 35 44.27 51.78 -3.93
CA GLN A 35 45.25 52.21 -4.93
C GLN A 35 45.10 53.70 -5.28
N TYR A 36 43.85 54.19 -5.39
CA TYR A 36 43.58 55.60 -5.63
C TYR A 36 44.02 56.48 -4.46
N GLN A 37 43.70 56.07 -3.22
CA GLN A 37 44.11 56.78 -2.01
C GLN A 37 45.64 56.86 -1.84
N LEU A 38 46.34 55.76 -2.14
CA LEU A 38 47.81 55.73 -2.12
C LEU A 38 48.41 56.71 -3.14
N ARG A 39 47.95 56.68 -4.41
CA ARG A 39 48.42 57.63 -5.44
C ARG A 39 48.13 59.08 -5.07
N ALA A 40 46.94 59.37 -4.54
CA ALA A 40 46.58 60.73 -4.12
C ALA A 40 47.53 61.23 -3.03
N ARG A 41 47.90 60.36 -2.08
CA ARG A 41 48.87 60.68 -1.01
C ARG A 41 50.28 60.89 -1.54
N GLU A 42 50.73 60.07 -2.49
CA GLU A 42 52.05 60.23 -3.15
C GLU A 42 52.15 61.55 -3.90
N ILE A 43 51.13 61.93 -4.67
CA ILE A 43 51.08 63.20 -5.40
C ILE A 43 51.12 64.39 -4.42
N SER A 44 50.36 64.33 -3.32
CA SER A 44 50.38 65.38 -2.30
C SER A 44 51.75 65.50 -1.62
N ASN A 45 52.42 64.38 -1.34
CA ASN A 45 53.76 64.38 -0.75
C ASN A 45 54.80 64.97 -1.73
N ALA A 46 54.74 64.61 -3.02
CA ALA A 46 55.62 65.16 -4.06
C ALA A 46 55.42 66.67 -4.25
N TRP A 47 54.16 67.15 -4.20
CA TRP A 47 53.84 68.58 -4.22
C TRP A 47 54.41 69.31 -3.00
N ASN A 48 54.24 68.73 -1.81
CA ASN A 48 54.78 69.31 -0.58
C ASN A 48 56.32 69.36 -0.58
N GLN A 49 57.00 68.37 -1.16
CA GLN A 49 58.46 68.39 -1.32
C GLN A 49 58.93 69.45 -2.31
N THR A 50 58.27 69.60 -3.46
CA THR A 50 58.63 70.62 -4.46
C THR A 50 58.34 72.04 -3.98
N TYR A 51 57.25 72.26 -3.25
CA TYR A 51 56.96 73.54 -2.61
C TYR A 51 57.99 73.89 -1.52
N LYS A 52 58.40 72.92 -0.69
CA LYS A 52 59.47 73.11 0.31
C LYS A 52 60.83 73.38 -0.31
N LEU A 53 61.19 72.68 -1.40
CA LEU A 53 62.43 72.92 -2.14
C LEU A 53 62.45 74.30 -2.81
N LYS A 54 61.31 74.76 -3.36
CA LYS A 54 61.20 76.12 -3.90
C LYS A 54 61.39 77.18 -2.82
N GLY A 55 60.80 77.01 -1.64
CA GLY A 55 61.01 77.92 -0.51
C GLY A 55 62.47 77.95 0.00
N LEU A 56 63.18 76.81 -0.04
CA LEU A 56 64.60 76.74 0.34
C LEU A 56 65.53 77.35 -0.72
N ALA A 57 65.27 77.10 -2.01
CA ALA A 57 66.10 77.62 -3.11
C ALA A 57 65.96 79.13 -3.32
N THR A 58 64.77 79.71 -3.08
CA THR A 58 64.57 81.17 -3.18
C THR A 58 65.24 81.95 -2.05
N ASN A 59 65.44 81.34 -0.87
CA ASN A 59 66.07 82.00 0.27
C ASN A 59 67.61 82.04 0.19
N SER A 60 68.22 81.23 -0.69
CA SER A 60 69.69 81.18 -0.86
C SER A 60 70.21 81.95 -2.08
N LEU A 61 69.31 82.53 -2.89
CA LEU A 61 69.64 83.31 -4.10
C LEU A 61 69.21 84.78 -3.99
N THR A 62 68.77 85.22 -2.81
CA THR A 62 68.64 86.65 -2.48
C THR A 62 70.02 87.21 -2.19
N THR A 63 70.61 87.88 -3.17
CA THR A 63 71.74 88.79 -2.98
C THR A 63 71.40 89.78 -1.84
N PRO A 64 72.35 90.12 -0.95
CA PRO A 64 72.11 90.99 0.21
C PRO A 64 71.44 92.34 -0.13
N ASP A 65 71.60 92.81 -1.37
CA ASP A 65 70.97 94.01 -1.90
C ASP A 65 69.43 93.95 -1.95
N TYR A 66 68.82 92.76 -2.06
CA TYR A 66 67.36 92.64 -2.18
C TYR A 66 66.62 92.93 -0.87
N ASP A 67 67.19 92.53 0.27
CA ASP A 67 66.60 92.81 1.57
C ASP A 67 66.80 94.28 1.97
N GLN A 68 67.90 94.91 1.54
CA GLN A 68 68.10 96.35 1.66
C GLN A 68 67.13 97.15 0.76
N TRP A 69 66.88 96.69 -0.47
CA TRP A 69 65.87 97.27 -1.38
C TRP A 69 64.44 97.15 -0.83
N ARG A 70 64.09 96.02 -0.18
CA ARG A 70 62.80 95.84 0.49
C ARG A 70 62.64 96.80 1.68
N GLY A 71 63.68 96.98 2.49
CA GLY A 71 63.64 97.83 3.69
C GLY A 71 63.52 99.33 3.39
N GLN A 72 63.91 99.77 2.20
CA GLN A 72 63.83 101.17 1.75
C GLN A 72 62.52 101.53 1.02
N ARG A 73 61.58 100.59 0.83
CA ARG A 73 60.27 100.93 0.25
C ARG A 73 59.43 101.73 1.24
N ILE A 74 59.30 103.03 0.99
CA ILE A 74 58.10 103.77 1.38
C ILE A 74 56.94 103.15 0.60
N ASN A 75 55.87 102.83 1.30
CA ASN A 75 54.72 102.13 0.76
C ASN A 75 53.94 103.02 -0.22
N ASP A 76 54.30 103.00 -1.50
CA ASP A 76 53.54 103.64 -2.59
C ASP A 76 52.26 102.85 -2.92
N ASN A 77 51.47 102.53 -1.89
CA ASN A 77 50.08 102.20 -2.10
C ASN A 77 49.40 103.46 -2.64
N ILE A 78 49.22 103.52 -3.96
CA ILE A 78 48.28 104.45 -4.59
C ILE A 78 46.93 104.22 -3.90
N PRO A 79 46.40 105.20 -3.15
CA PRO A 79 45.05 105.11 -2.64
C PRO A 79 44.12 105.03 -3.85
N ILE A 80 43.18 104.10 -3.84
CA ILE A 80 42.06 104.10 -4.77
C ILE A 80 41.44 105.50 -4.74
N THR A 81 41.64 106.27 -5.80
CA THR A 81 40.98 107.55 -6.00
C THR A 81 39.52 107.25 -6.23
N ASN A 82 38.67 107.70 -5.30
CA ASN A 82 37.22 107.73 -5.46
C ASN A 82 36.89 108.59 -6.69
N GLN A 83 36.71 107.96 -7.85
CA GLN A 83 36.14 108.60 -9.02
C GLN A 83 34.80 107.92 -9.28
N GLU A 84 33.75 108.60 -8.80
CA GLU A 84 32.39 108.44 -9.26
C GLU A 84 32.38 108.55 -10.79
N ASN A 85 32.30 107.43 -11.48
CA ASN A 85 31.72 107.34 -12.81
C ASN A 85 31.21 105.91 -13.01
N ALA A 86 29.89 105.83 -13.08
CA ALA A 86 29.06 104.64 -13.08
C ALA A 86 29.42 103.64 -14.18
N LEU A 87 29.87 102.44 -13.76
CA LEU A 87 29.47 101.13 -14.29
C LEU A 87 29.64 100.11 -13.15
N PRO A 88 28.61 99.37 -12.71
CA PRO A 88 28.78 98.40 -11.63
C PRO A 88 29.72 97.29 -12.09
N LEU A 89 30.71 96.96 -11.26
CA LEU A 89 31.62 95.83 -11.46
C LEU A 89 30.86 94.50 -11.71
N GLU A 90 29.59 94.41 -11.27
CA GLU A 90 28.67 93.31 -11.56
C GLU A 90 28.41 93.06 -13.06
N GLU A 91 28.46 94.08 -13.92
CA GLU A 91 28.16 93.91 -15.35
C GLU A 91 29.34 93.33 -16.15
N HIS A 92 30.58 93.54 -15.68
CA HIS A 92 31.79 92.87 -16.17
C HIS A 92 31.96 91.45 -15.61
N LEU A 93 31.30 91.16 -14.49
CA LEU A 93 31.13 89.83 -13.92
C LEU A 93 29.78 89.22 -14.34
N ARG A 94 29.38 89.41 -15.61
CA ARG A 94 28.34 88.58 -16.21
C ARG A 94 28.89 87.15 -16.23
N VAL A 95 28.60 86.44 -15.13
CA VAL A 95 29.16 85.18 -14.69
C VAL A 95 29.18 84.19 -15.85
N ILE A 96 30.28 84.13 -16.58
CA ILE A 96 30.61 82.96 -17.37
C ILE A 96 30.87 81.90 -16.29
N PRO A 97 30.01 80.88 -16.16
CA PRO A 97 30.21 79.85 -15.16
C PRO A 97 31.60 79.27 -15.41
N SER A 98 32.44 79.24 -14.37
CA SER A 98 33.75 78.63 -14.49
C SER A 98 33.59 77.17 -14.95
N GLU A 99 34.53 76.63 -15.73
CA GLU A 99 34.48 75.24 -16.18
C GLU A 99 34.24 74.26 -15.01
N LEU A 100 34.77 74.58 -13.83
CA LEU A 100 34.55 73.85 -12.58
C LEU A 100 33.10 73.86 -12.10
N GLU A 101 32.38 74.97 -12.26
CA GLU A 101 30.98 75.10 -11.85
C GLU A 101 30.02 74.36 -12.79
N ILE A 102 30.39 74.25 -14.08
CA ILE A 102 29.71 73.40 -15.05
C ILE A 102 29.93 71.92 -14.71
N ILE A 103 31.18 71.52 -14.47
CA ILE A 103 31.55 70.16 -14.08
C ILE A 103 30.86 69.74 -12.77
N LYS A 104 30.79 70.65 -11.79
CA LYS A 104 30.10 70.40 -10.52
C LYS A 104 28.61 70.12 -10.73
N ARG A 105 27.92 70.96 -11.51
CA ARG A 105 26.49 70.75 -11.84
C ARG A 105 26.24 69.44 -12.57
N ASP A 106 27.12 69.07 -13.50
CA ASP A 106 27.00 67.82 -14.24
C ASP A 106 27.23 66.60 -13.35
N PHE A 107 28.17 66.70 -12.40
CA PHE A 107 28.38 65.67 -11.39
C PHE A 107 27.17 65.51 -10.46
N GLU A 108 26.59 66.62 -9.99
CA GLU A 108 25.38 66.62 -9.17
C GLU A 108 24.19 65.97 -9.90
N LYS A 109 23.98 66.30 -11.17
CA LYS A 109 22.95 65.65 -12.01
C LYS A 109 23.16 64.14 -12.13
N LYS A 110 24.39 63.70 -12.45
CA LYS A 110 24.72 62.27 -12.54
C LYS A 110 24.55 61.55 -11.19
N SER A 111 24.89 62.21 -10.09
CA SER A 111 24.73 61.65 -8.74
C SER A 111 23.25 61.37 -8.42
N ILE A 112 22.35 62.30 -8.77
CA ILE A 112 20.90 62.11 -8.61
C ILE A 112 20.40 60.97 -9.50
N GLU A 113 20.87 60.89 -10.75
CA GLU A 113 20.51 59.81 -11.68
C GLU A 113 20.93 58.43 -11.14
N PHE A 114 22.17 58.31 -10.64
CA PHE A 114 22.65 57.08 -10.01
C PHE A 114 21.87 56.74 -8.75
N GLY A 115 21.52 57.73 -7.93
CA GLY A 115 20.66 57.53 -6.76
C GLY A 115 19.32 56.89 -7.13
N LYS A 116 18.65 57.41 -8.17
CA LYS A 116 17.39 56.82 -8.68
C LYS A 116 17.59 55.39 -9.19
N LYS A 117 18.66 55.12 -9.91
CA LYS A 117 18.96 53.78 -10.44
C LYS A 117 19.29 52.76 -9.34
N ILE A 118 19.99 53.19 -8.29
CA ILE A 118 20.23 52.37 -7.10
C ILE A 118 18.91 51.98 -6.45
N GLU A 119 17.97 52.91 -6.33
CA GLU A 119 16.70 52.64 -5.67
C GLU A 119 15.78 51.74 -6.49
N GLN A 120 15.75 51.92 -7.82
CA GLN A 120 15.10 50.97 -8.72
C GLN A 120 15.68 49.55 -8.56
N LEU A 121 17.01 49.41 -8.54
CA LEU A 121 17.66 48.11 -8.38
C LEU A 121 17.38 47.48 -7.02
N LYS A 122 17.25 48.27 -5.94
CA LYS A 122 16.84 47.75 -4.63
C LYS A 122 15.41 47.22 -4.67
N GLU A 123 14.49 47.93 -5.32
CA GLU A 123 13.10 47.50 -5.45
C GLU A 123 12.98 46.22 -6.30
N GLU A 124 13.68 46.16 -7.44
CA GLU A 124 13.79 44.96 -8.27
C GLU A 124 14.36 43.78 -7.48
N LYS A 125 15.42 44.00 -6.69
CA LYS A 125 16.00 42.98 -5.81
C LYS A 125 14.98 42.49 -4.78
N MET A 126 14.21 43.38 -4.15
CA MET A 126 13.17 42.98 -3.19
C MET A 126 12.10 42.12 -3.84
N LYS A 127 11.66 42.48 -5.06
CA LYS A 127 10.70 41.69 -5.84
C LYS A 127 11.22 40.28 -6.14
N LEU A 128 12.46 40.18 -6.64
CA LEU A 128 13.08 38.90 -6.95
C LEU A 128 13.25 38.01 -5.73
N VAL A 129 13.58 38.58 -4.56
CA VAL A 129 13.66 37.81 -3.30
C VAL A 129 12.30 37.21 -2.94
N LEU A 130 11.21 37.99 -3.07
CA LEU A 130 9.86 37.49 -2.82
C LEU A 130 9.49 36.36 -3.80
N ASP A 131 9.79 36.52 -5.09
CA ASP A 131 9.52 35.49 -6.11
C ASP A 131 10.26 34.19 -5.82
N VAL A 132 11.53 34.27 -5.40
CA VAL A 132 12.33 33.10 -4.98
C VAL A 132 11.71 32.41 -3.77
N ASP A 133 11.24 33.17 -2.78
CA ASP A 133 10.60 32.63 -1.59
C ASP A 133 9.25 31.95 -1.91
N ILE A 134 8.46 32.52 -2.82
CA ILE A 134 7.21 31.93 -3.33
C ILE A 134 7.51 30.59 -4.01
N HIS A 135 8.45 30.57 -4.96
CA HIS A 135 8.80 29.34 -5.67
C HIS A 135 9.38 28.27 -4.74
N ARG A 136 10.15 28.65 -3.71
CA ARG A 136 10.63 27.74 -2.69
C ARG A 136 9.46 27.09 -1.94
N LEU A 137 8.47 27.87 -1.52
CA LEU A 137 7.28 27.39 -0.83
C LEU A 137 6.45 26.45 -1.72
N GLU A 138 6.27 26.80 -2.99
CA GLU A 138 5.57 25.97 -3.98
C GLU A 138 6.27 24.62 -4.19
N ALA A 139 7.59 24.63 -4.36
CA ALA A 139 8.39 23.41 -4.50
C ALA A 139 8.29 22.51 -3.27
N GLU A 140 8.26 23.08 -2.07
CA GLU A 140 8.08 22.34 -0.82
C GLU A 140 6.69 21.71 -0.71
N LYS A 141 5.63 22.45 -1.07
CA LYS A 141 4.26 21.91 -1.15
C LYS A 141 4.16 20.75 -2.14
N LEU A 142 4.75 20.90 -3.33
CA LEU A 142 4.78 19.84 -4.34
C LEU A 142 5.54 18.60 -3.84
N LYS A 143 6.68 18.79 -3.18
CA LYS A 143 7.45 17.70 -2.56
C LYS A 143 6.63 16.96 -1.52
N ASN A 144 5.94 17.67 -0.64
CA ASN A 144 5.10 17.08 0.40
C ASN A 144 3.91 16.31 -0.21
N GLY A 145 3.28 16.87 -1.25
CA GLY A 145 2.21 16.20 -1.99
C GLY A 145 2.68 14.90 -2.66
N LYS A 146 3.88 14.93 -3.29
CA LYS A 146 4.49 13.74 -3.90
C LYS A 146 4.77 12.65 -2.87
N ASN A 147 5.37 13.01 -1.73
CA ASN A 147 5.69 12.05 -0.67
C ASN A 147 4.42 11.37 -0.14
N LYS A 148 3.34 12.12 0.07
CA LYS A 148 2.05 11.56 0.50
C LYS A 148 1.46 10.58 -0.53
N ALA A 149 1.48 10.94 -1.81
CA ALA A 149 1.01 10.06 -2.88
C ALA A 149 1.85 8.78 -2.99
N GLU A 150 3.15 8.87 -2.74
CA GLU A 150 4.06 7.73 -2.73
C GLU A 150 3.82 6.80 -1.52
N GLU A 151 3.55 7.36 -0.34
CA GLU A 151 3.11 6.60 0.84
C GLU A 151 1.79 5.86 0.58
N ASP A 152 0.80 6.54 0.00
CA ASP A 152 -0.50 5.94 -0.36
C ASP A 152 -0.33 4.79 -1.36
N LEU A 153 0.48 4.99 -2.40
CA LEU A 153 0.79 3.97 -3.41
C LEU A 153 1.53 2.78 -2.79
N ASN A 154 2.48 3.02 -1.90
CA ASN A 154 3.18 1.96 -1.18
C ASN A 154 2.21 1.18 -0.26
N GLY A 155 1.32 1.88 0.44
CA GLY A 155 0.23 1.29 1.21
C GLY A 155 -0.63 0.34 0.37
N GLN A 156 -1.11 0.80 -0.79
CA GLN A 156 -1.86 -0.04 -1.74
C GLN A 156 -1.04 -1.25 -2.21
N ARG A 157 0.23 -1.04 -2.57
CA ARG A 157 1.13 -2.12 -3.00
C ARG A 157 1.25 -3.20 -1.93
N THR A 158 1.44 -2.82 -0.68
CA THR A 158 1.51 -3.79 0.44
C THR A 158 0.18 -4.51 0.65
N TYR A 159 -0.95 -3.81 0.51
CA TYR A 159 -2.27 -4.41 0.59
C TYR A 159 -2.48 -5.47 -0.50
N TYR A 160 -2.19 -5.14 -1.76
CA TYR A 160 -2.28 -6.09 -2.87
C TYR A 160 -1.33 -7.28 -2.72
N GLN A 161 -0.12 -7.06 -2.20
CA GLN A 161 0.81 -8.15 -1.90
C GLN A 161 0.25 -9.10 -0.84
N LYS A 162 -0.33 -8.57 0.24
CA LYS A 162 -1.00 -9.38 1.28
C LYS A 162 -2.21 -10.13 0.74
N LEU A 163 -3.01 -9.48 -0.11
CA LEU A 163 -4.13 -10.12 -0.78
C LEU A 163 -3.65 -11.28 -1.65
N SER A 164 -2.63 -11.05 -2.48
CA SER A 164 -2.05 -12.08 -3.32
C SER A 164 -1.52 -13.26 -2.50
N THR A 165 -0.75 -13.01 -1.44
CA THR A 165 -0.25 -14.10 -0.58
C THR A 165 -1.38 -14.86 0.11
N SER A 166 -2.42 -14.17 0.59
CA SER A 166 -3.59 -14.82 1.17
C SER A 166 -4.35 -15.71 0.17
N MET A 167 -4.47 -15.27 -1.09
CA MET A 167 -5.06 -16.07 -2.16
C MET A 167 -4.23 -17.32 -2.48
N ARG A 168 -2.90 -17.22 -2.41
CA ARG A 168 -2.01 -18.40 -2.54
C ARG A 168 -2.23 -19.38 -1.40
N THR A 169 -2.24 -18.91 -0.16
CA THR A 169 -2.43 -19.75 1.03
C THR A 169 -3.79 -20.43 1.05
N ALA A 170 -4.85 -19.72 0.64
CA ALA A 170 -6.19 -20.28 0.52
C ALA A 170 -6.35 -21.26 -0.66
N GLY A 171 -5.32 -21.45 -1.49
CA GLY A 171 -5.39 -22.27 -2.69
C GLY A 171 -6.35 -21.71 -3.76
N LEU A 172 -6.70 -20.42 -3.67
CA LEU A 172 -7.56 -19.71 -4.63
C LEU A 172 -6.81 -19.31 -5.90
N GLU A 173 -5.48 -19.40 -5.90
CA GLU A 173 -4.61 -19.24 -7.08
C GLU A 173 -4.72 -20.42 -8.07
N LYS A 174 -5.85 -21.13 -8.07
CA LYS A 174 -6.18 -22.05 -9.16
C LYS A 174 -6.45 -21.23 -10.41
N THR A 175 -5.73 -21.54 -11.48
CA THR A 175 -5.99 -20.93 -12.80
C THR A 175 -7.43 -21.24 -13.21
N SER A 176 -8.08 -20.32 -13.93
CA SER A 176 -9.45 -20.53 -14.46
C SER A 176 -9.59 -21.85 -15.21
N GLU A 177 -8.54 -22.30 -15.90
CA GLU A 177 -8.48 -23.61 -16.56
C GLU A 177 -8.50 -24.81 -15.60
N GLN A 178 -7.85 -24.71 -14.44
CA GLN A 178 -7.89 -25.74 -13.41
C GLN A 178 -9.31 -25.86 -12.84
N TRP A 179 -9.97 -24.74 -12.53
CA TRP A 179 -11.37 -24.74 -12.12
C TRP A 179 -12.28 -25.35 -13.20
N ARG A 180 -12.09 -24.97 -14.47
CA ARG A 180 -12.85 -25.57 -15.58
C ARG A 180 -12.61 -27.06 -15.74
N ARG A 181 -11.43 -27.58 -15.41
CA ARG A 181 -11.14 -29.03 -15.40
C ARG A 181 -11.83 -29.71 -14.22
N GLU A 182 -11.79 -29.12 -13.04
CA GLU A 182 -12.43 -29.64 -11.82
C GLU A 182 -13.96 -29.74 -12.00
N VAL A 183 -14.59 -28.66 -12.47
CA VAL A 183 -16.03 -28.65 -12.75
C VAL A 183 -16.41 -29.68 -13.81
N ARG A 184 -15.60 -29.87 -14.86
CA ARG A 184 -15.84 -30.92 -15.86
C ARG A 184 -15.76 -32.31 -15.25
N ARG A 185 -14.78 -32.57 -14.38
CA ARG A 185 -14.63 -33.85 -13.69
C ARG A 185 -15.83 -34.16 -12.80
N GLU A 186 -16.25 -33.19 -12.00
CA GLU A 186 -17.43 -33.36 -11.13
C GLU A 186 -18.71 -33.53 -11.92
N LYS A 187 -18.89 -32.81 -13.04
CA LYS A 187 -20.01 -33.05 -13.97
C LYS A 187 -20.01 -34.48 -14.51
N SER A 188 -18.87 -35.01 -14.94
CA SER A 188 -18.77 -36.41 -15.40
C SER A 188 -19.14 -37.41 -14.30
N LYS A 189 -18.72 -37.17 -13.04
CA LYS A 189 -19.09 -38.03 -11.90
C LYS A 189 -20.58 -38.00 -11.61
N VAL A 190 -21.24 -36.84 -11.71
CA VAL A 190 -22.69 -36.71 -11.52
C VAL A 190 -23.43 -37.54 -12.57
N VAL A 191 -23.05 -37.42 -13.85
CA VAL A 191 -23.65 -38.21 -14.94
C VAL A 191 -23.45 -39.71 -14.73
N GLU A 192 -22.26 -40.13 -14.28
CA GLU A 192 -22.01 -41.53 -13.94
C GLU A 192 -22.86 -42.01 -12.76
N GLY A 193 -23.02 -41.15 -11.73
CA GLY A 193 -23.88 -41.42 -10.58
C GLY A 193 -25.35 -41.56 -10.94
N GLU A 194 -25.86 -40.69 -11.84
CA GLU A 194 -27.23 -40.77 -12.35
C GLU A 194 -27.48 -42.08 -13.10
N LYS A 195 -26.53 -42.52 -13.94
CA LYS A 195 -26.64 -43.81 -14.62
C LYS A 195 -26.72 -44.98 -13.64
N LYS A 196 -25.86 -44.99 -12.61
CA LYS A 196 -25.87 -46.03 -11.56
C LYS A 196 -27.21 -46.04 -10.80
N LEU A 197 -27.79 -44.87 -10.56
CA LEU A 197 -29.11 -44.76 -9.92
C LEU A 197 -30.21 -45.39 -10.80
N GLN A 198 -30.20 -45.11 -12.11
CA GLN A 198 -31.16 -45.70 -13.06
C GLN A 198 -31.01 -47.23 -13.16
N ASP A 199 -29.77 -47.72 -13.20
CA ASP A 199 -29.49 -49.16 -13.21
C ASP A 199 -30.00 -49.83 -11.93
N ALA A 200 -29.74 -49.22 -10.76
CA ALA A 200 -30.23 -49.71 -9.47
C ALA A 200 -31.76 -49.70 -9.37
N GLN A 201 -32.42 -48.66 -9.89
CA GLN A 201 -33.90 -48.60 -9.95
C GLN A 201 -34.47 -49.73 -10.81
N THR A 202 -33.84 -50.02 -11.96
CA THR A 202 -34.27 -51.11 -12.84
C THR A 202 -34.15 -52.47 -12.13
N GLN A 203 -33.05 -52.67 -11.41
CA GLN A 203 -32.84 -53.87 -10.61
C GLN A 203 -33.87 -53.99 -9.47
N GLU A 204 -34.17 -52.89 -8.77
CA GLU A 204 -35.17 -52.87 -7.71
C GLU A 204 -36.55 -53.25 -8.22
N VAL A 205 -36.97 -52.71 -9.36
CA VAL A 205 -38.25 -53.05 -10.00
C VAL A 205 -38.29 -54.54 -10.35
N ALA A 206 -37.22 -55.09 -10.90
CA ALA A 206 -37.13 -56.51 -11.21
C ALA A 206 -37.23 -57.39 -9.96
N LEU A 207 -36.55 -57.02 -8.87
CA LEU A 207 -36.62 -57.72 -7.58
C LEU A 207 -38.00 -57.64 -6.93
N ARG A 208 -38.68 -56.49 -7.02
CA ARG A 208 -40.06 -56.34 -6.53
C ARG A 208 -41.01 -57.25 -7.29
N LYS A 209 -40.83 -57.39 -8.60
CA LYS A 209 -41.64 -58.30 -9.42
C LYS A 209 -41.42 -59.76 -9.02
N SER A 210 -40.17 -60.20 -8.89
CA SER A 210 -39.88 -61.58 -8.48
C SER A 210 -40.34 -61.86 -7.04
N LEU A 211 -40.29 -60.88 -6.14
CA LEU A 211 -40.84 -61.01 -4.79
C LEU A 211 -42.35 -61.26 -4.82
N LEU A 212 -43.10 -60.55 -5.67
CA LEU A 212 -44.54 -60.71 -5.82
C LEU A 212 -44.90 -62.10 -6.41
N GLU A 213 -44.15 -62.55 -7.41
CA GLU A 213 -44.30 -63.89 -7.99
C GLU A 213 -44.06 -64.98 -6.93
N ASN A 214 -43.00 -64.86 -6.12
CA ASN A 214 -42.73 -65.78 -5.01
C ASN A 214 -43.83 -65.75 -3.93
N GLN A 215 -44.44 -64.59 -3.67
CA GLN A 215 -45.56 -64.48 -2.73
C GLN A 215 -46.80 -65.23 -3.25
N ASP A 216 -47.15 -65.06 -4.52
CA ASP A 216 -48.26 -65.79 -5.16
C ASP A 216 -48.02 -67.31 -5.16
N GLU A 217 -46.81 -67.75 -5.49
CA GLU A 217 -46.44 -69.17 -5.41
C GLU A 217 -46.54 -69.72 -3.98
N LYS A 218 -46.09 -68.97 -2.98
CA LYS A 218 -46.21 -69.35 -1.57
C LYS A 218 -47.67 -69.48 -1.15
N GLU A 219 -48.56 -68.60 -1.60
CA GLU A 219 -49.99 -68.68 -1.33
C GLU A 219 -50.62 -69.92 -1.97
N LYS A 220 -50.27 -70.22 -3.23
CA LYS A 220 -50.67 -71.47 -3.91
C LYS A 220 -50.20 -72.72 -3.17
N LEU A 221 -48.95 -72.73 -2.72
CA LEU A 221 -48.40 -73.84 -1.93
C LEU A 221 -49.11 -73.99 -0.58
N ARG A 222 -49.40 -72.89 0.11
CA ARG A 222 -50.21 -72.91 1.35
C ARG A 222 -51.59 -73.52 1.11
N ALA A 223 -52.28 -73.13 0.03
CA ALA A 223 -53.57 -73.70 -0.32
C ALA A 223 -53.47 -75.24 -0.53
N ARG A 224 -52.47 -75.70 -1.30
CA ARG A 224 -52.23 -77.15 -1.50
C ARG A 224 -51.96 -77.90 -0.20
N VAL A 225 -51.15 -77.32 0.70
CA VAL A 225 -50.89 -77.91 2.02
C VAL A 225 -52.20 -78.04 2.81
N THR A 226 -53.06 -77.01 2.83
CA THR A 226 -54.33 -77.09 3.54
C THR A 226 -55.28 -78.15 2.97
N ASP A 227 -55.27 -78.37 1.66
CA ASP A 227 -56.10 -79.41 1.02
C ASP A 227 -55.56 -80.83 1.25
N LEU A 228 -54.23 -80.99 1.27
CA LEU A 228 -53.58 -82.25 1.66
C LEU A 228 -53.86 -82.59 3.13
N GLU A 229 -53.78 -81.61 4.03
CA GLU A 229 -54.12 -81.80 5.44
C GLU A 229 -55.58 -82.23 5.63
N LYS A 230 -56.53 -81.62 4.90
CA LYS A 230 -57.95 -82.04 4.92
C LYS A 230 -58.10 -83.47 4.42
N SER A 231 -57.44 -83.82 3.32
CA SER A 231 -57.49 -85.17 2.73
C SER A 231 -56.91 -86.22 3.68
N LEU A 232 -55.79 -85.91 4.34
CA LEU A 232 -55.15 -86.78 5.31
C LEU A 232 -56.07 -87.02 6.53
N ARG A 233 -56.69 -85.97 7.07
CA ARG A 233 -57.68 -86.10 8.16
C ARG A 233 -58.85 -86.98 7.75
N HIS A 234 -59.35 -86.84 6.52
CA HIS A 234 -60.44 -87.68 6.02
C HIS A 234 -60.03 -89.15 5.87
N TYR A 235 -58.84 -89.41 5.31
CA TYR A 235 -58.30 -90.77 5.20
C TYR A 235 -58.14 -91.44 6.57
N TRP A 236 -57.55 -90.73 7.54
CA TRP A 236 -57.38 -91.23 8.92
C TRP A 236 -58.73 -91.59 9.55
N SER A 237 -59.72 -90.70 9.47
CA SER A 237 -61.07 -90.96 9.99
C SER A 237 -61.70 -92.20 9.35
N ARG A 238 -61.57 -92.38 8.04
CA ARG A 238 -62.09 -93.54 7.32
C ARG A 238 -61.37 -94.83 7.69
N ASN A 239 -60.05 -94.80 7.82
CA ASN A 239 -59.25 -95.96 8.23
C ASN A 239 -59.61 -96.40 9.66
N SER A 240 -59.70 -95.46 10.60
CA SER A 240 -60.15 -95.75 11.97
C SER A 240 -61.56 -96.33 12.01
N LEU A 241 -62.49 -95.86 11.16
CA LEU A 241 -63.84 -96.43 11.07
C LEU A 241 -63.81 -97.89 10.57
N VAL A 242 -62.95 -98.20 9.59
CA VAL A 242 -62.79 -99.57 9.07
C VAL A 242 -62.23 -100.50 10.14
N GLU A 243 -61.21 -100.06 10.87
CA GLU A 243 -60.61 -100.83 11.98
C GLU A 243 -61.64 -101.09 13.10
N LEU A 244 -62.42 -100.07 13.49
CA LEU A 244 -63.49 -100.21 14.48
C LEU A 244 -64.61 -101.15 14.02
N LYS A 245 -64.96 -101.13 12.73
CA LYS A 245 -65.96 -102.05 12.18
C LYS A 245 -65.45 -103.50 12.20
N ALA A 246 -64.18 -103.72 11.88
CA ALA A 246 -63.57 -105.04 11.93
C ALA A 246 -63.50 -105.59 13.37
N SER A 247 -63.18 -104.76 14.36
CA SER A 247 -63.19 -105.17 15.76
C SER A 247 -64.59 -105.45 16.28
N LEU A 248 -65.60 -104.66 15.90
CA LEU A 248 -67.01 -104.91 16.24
C LEU A 248 -67.48 -106.28 15.74
N ASN A 249 -67.24 -106.59 14.47
CA ASN A 249 -67.59 -107.89 13.90
C ASN A 249 -66.90 -109.06 14.63
N ARG A 250 -65.67 -108.83 15.12
CA ARG A 250 -64.92 -109.82 15.90
C ARG A 250 -65.54 -110.05 17.29
N ILE A 251 -66.05 -108.99 17.92
CA ILE A 251 -66.78 -109.06 19.19
C ILE A 251 -68.10 -109.82 18.99
N GLU A 252 -68.88 -109.46 17.98
CA GLU A 252 -70.16 -110.12 17.67
C GLU A 252 -69.97 -111.63 17.42
N GLY A 253 -68.88 -112.02 16.73
CA GLY A 253 -68.51 -113.42 16.57
C GLY A 253 -68.18 -114.12 17.90
N LEU A 254 -67.49 -113.45 18.83
CA LEU A 254 -67.23 -113.99 20.16
C LEU A 254 -68.50 -114.08 21.02
N GLU A 255 -69.40 -113.10 20.93
CA GLU A 255 -70.69 -113.12 21.61
C GLU A 255 -71.54 -114.32 21.17
N LYS A 256 -71.61 -114.57 19.86
CA LYS A 256 -72.30 -115.76 19.34
C LYS A 256 -71.69 -117.05 19.88
N ASN A 257 -70.36 -117.15 19.91
CA ASN A 257 -69.68 -118.31 20.48
C ASN A 257 -69.96 -118.47 21.99
N ILE A 258 -70.04 -117.37 22.74
CA ILE A 258 -70.41 -117.40 24.17
C ILE A 258 -71.84 -117.92 24.32
N VAL A 259 -72.80 -117.43 23.54
CA VAL A 259 -74.19 -117.93 23.56
C VAL A 259 -74.23 -119.43 23.24
N GLU A 260 -73.50 -119.88 22.22
CA GLU A 260 -73.39 -121.32 21.91
C GLU A 260 -72.82 -122.10 23.11
N LEU A 261 -71.75 -121.62 23.74
CA LEU A 261 -71.17 -122.24 24.94
C LEU A 261 -72.13 -122.23 26.13
N GLU A 262 -72.89 -121.16 26.35
CA GLU A 262 -73.89 -121.05 27.40
C GLU A 262 -75.03 -122.05 27.20
N THR A 263 -75.50 -122.24 25.95
CA THR A 263 -76.50 -123.27 25.65
C THR A 263 -75.96 -124.68 25.91
N VAL A 264 -74.70 -124.95 25.56
CA VAL A 264 -74.03 -126.22 25.88
C VAL A 264 -73.88 -126.40 27.39
N LEU A 265 -73.54 -125.33 28.11
CA LEU A 265 -73.42 -125.35 29.57
C LEU A 265 -74.78 -125.56 30.26
N GLN A 266 -75.86 -124.97 29.77
CA GLN A 266 -77.20 -125.24 30.30
C GLN A 266 -77.64 -126.68 30.02
N ASN A 267 -77.30 -127.22 28.84
CA ASN A 267 -77.52 -128.63 28.52
C ASN A 267 -76.71 -129.57 29.43
N SER A 268 -75.47 -129.21 29.78
CA SER A 268 -74.68 -130.00 30.73
C SER A 268 -75.18 -129.86 32.17
N LYS A 269 -75.62 -128.66 32.58
CA LYS A 269 -76.18 -128.39 33.90
C LYS A 269 -77.51 -129.11 34.13
N THR A 270 -78.39 -129.15 33.12
CA THR A 270 -79.63 -129.98 33.18
C THR A 270 -79.30 -131.47 33.28
N ARG A 271 -78.29 -131.98 32.55
CA ARG A 271 -77.80 -133.36 32.72
C ARG A 271 -77.28 -133.64 34.14
N VAL A 272 -76.53 -132.72 34.74
CA VAL A 272 -76.03 -132.88 36.12
C VAL A 272 -77.16 -132.81 37.14
N GLY A 273 -78.11 -131.89 37.00
CA GLY A 273 -79.29 -131.83 37.88
C GLY A 273 -80.15 -133.10 37.83
N ILE A 274 -80.25 -133.77 36.68
CA ILE A 274 -80.90 -135.08 36.55
C ILE A 274 -80.11 -136.17 37.31
N LEU A 275 -78.78 -136.10 37.33
CA LEU A 275 -77.94 -137.05 38.05
C LEU A 275 -77.94 -136.80 39.57
N GLU A 276 -77.98 -135.55 40.02
CA GLU A 276 -78.07 -135.19 41.44
C GLU A 276 -79.44 -135.54 42.04
N ALA A 277 -80.54 -135.39 41.30
CA ALA A 277 -81.87 -135.84 41.72
C ALA A 277 -81.99 -137.39 41.86
N ASN A 278 -81.06 -138.13 41.25
CA ASN A 278 -80.98 -139.59 41.38
C ASN A 278 -80.09 -140.06 42.55
N ASN A 279 -79.42 -139.16 43.27
CA ASN A 279 -78.53 -139.47 44.41
C ASN A 279 -79.10 -139.03 45.79
N GLU A 280 -80.33 -138.52 45.86
CA GLU A 280 -81.06 -138.25 47.13
C GLU A 280 -82.10 -139.36 47.51
N HIS A 281 -81.89 -140.58 47.00
CA HIS A 281 -82.59 -141.81 47.43
C HIS A 281 -81.59 -142.89 47.82
#